data_AF-F1W266-F1
#
_entry.id   AF-F1W266-F1
#
_cell.length_a   1.000
_cell.length_b   1.000
_cell.length_c   1.000
_cell.angle_alpha   90.00
_cell.angle_beta   90.00
_cell.angle_gamma   90.00
#
_symmetry.space_group_name_H-M   'P 1'
#
loop_
_entity.id
_entity.type
_entity.pdbx_description
1 polymer ?
#
loop_
_entity_poly.entity_id
_entity_poly.type
_entity_poly.pdbx_seq_one_letter_code
_entity_poly.pdbx_strand_id
1 'polypeptide(L)'
;MAYDYSSESQRLELPNPYRIENLFQFIASVFYLACGVLSLLAARSNLHGLNVKFAVPLLAGILLIGYGIRCAATAMTRLRFFFGRALPVGLAPELPHGTTGKSQQIEAVQEDLRRGALSFPEPAGALNGLLYDRFPRLILAPLPVQQLAQAQFRNGLVIALTLVSLLVAWMGFSQPQTAQWVGVFYFTFAAWLVLRPMTVEQQTKVNESGVIALVVAALLGPVVIAFFARSLPELSWLTLHWQALFLLLAALGSVALFFIALIRQLSAPPATTMSCEVLSLNINTHPAQIINEFDRVMQQKWSEKIPNRRYARIDPVVDSATATGSFSGEIVEETQPMPSEVLSAMSLPAALAGARSRWLVILNLYGLLMLCAGAVALLLFVMRFEAGGVELSIAAYLTFAFVAFSVGRFCFRSSEKLWGRFDFVSEVIWLELAGQYTTARNRLGNDFSSTVRTESNGIHVDAMTMRVWTARIESVVFGKDQKRWITAMNGQSDITSGLAAHLSEFARARSMFVAPTNADDLGKIAATQSGQAAVAQALQELLVPPVAVASADRFCGECGVARLAEARFCSGCGGKFA
;
A
#
# COMPACT_ATOMS: atom_id res chain seq x y z
N MET A 1 -10.39 17.15 1.43
CA MET A 1 -10.74 17.70 0.10
C MET A 1 -9.60 17.33 -0.84
N ALA A 2 -9.82 16.42 -1.78
CA ALA A 2 -8.80 16.01 -2.75
C ALA A 2 -9.10 16.74 -4.06
N TYR A 3 -8.18 17.59 -4.48
CA TYR A 3 -8.25 18.30 -5.75
C TYR A 3 -7.88 17.35 -6.91
N ASP A 4 -8.66 17.36 -7.98
CA ASP A 4 -8.32 16.76 -9.27
C ASP A 4 -7.15 17.56 -9.88
N TYR A 5 -5.95 16.98 -10.05
CA TYR A 5 -4.86 17.66 -10.78
C TYR A 5 -4.59 17.03 -12.16
N SER A 6 -5.46 16.14 -12.64
CA SER A 6 -5.44 15.73 -14.05
C SER A 6 -6.84 15.31 -14.49
N SER A 7 -7.61 16.24 -15.03
CA SER A 7 -8.83 15.94 -15.79
C SER A 7 -8.55 15.23 -17.12
N GLU A 8 -7.27 15.02 -17.48
CA GLU A 8 -6.84 14.44 -18.76
C GLU A 8 -6.86 12.90 -18.75
N SER A 9 -6.71 12.23 -17.61
CA SER A 9 -6.60 10.76 -17.54
C SER A 9 -7.42 10.14 -16.40
N GLN A 10 -8.36 9.27 -16.77
CA GLN A 10 -9.24 8.54 -15.84
C GLN A 10 -8.62 7.24 -15.31
N ARG A 11 -7.33 6.98 -15.57
CA ARG A 11 -6.68 5.70 -15.22
C ARG A 11 -6.58 5.47 -13.71
N LEU A 12 -6.56 6.54 -12.91
CA LEU A 12 -6.58 6.47 -11.45
C LEU A 12 -8.00 6.54 -10.87
N GLU A 13 -9.01 6.75 -11.70
CA GLU A 13 -10.43 6.66 -11.32
C GLU A 13 -10.88 5.19 -11.34
N LEU A 14 -10.50 4.48 -10.28
CA LEU A 14 -10.83 3.07 -10.17
C LEU A 14 -12.33 2.85 -9.96
N PRO A 15 -12.95 1.89 -10.69
CA PRO A 15 -14.34 1.57 -10.49
C PRO A 15 -14.55 1.03 -9.08
N ASN A 16 -15.64 1.45 -8.45
CA ASN A 16 -15.98 1.01 -7.10
C ASN A 16 -16.22 -0.51 -7.07
N PRO A 17 -15.40 -1.30 -6.35
CA PRO A 17 -15.50 -2.75 -6.34
C PRO A 17 -16.68 -3.23 -5.48
N TYR A 18 -17.17 -2.37 -4.57
CA TYR A 18 -18.32 -2.65 -3.74
C TYR A 18 -19.64 -2.39 -4.48
N ARG A 19 -19.63 -2.00 -5.76
CA ARG A 19 -20.86 -1.64 -6.48
C ARG A 19 -21.93 -2.73 -6.42
N ILE A 20 -21.54 -4.00 -6.58
CA ILE A 20 -22.47 -5.13 -6.55
C ILE A 20 -22.91 -5.45 -5.11
N GLU A 21 -21.99 -5.41 -4.15
CA GLU A 21 -22.36 -5.59 -2.74
C GLU A 21 -23.31 -4.48 -2.26
N ASN A 22 -23.03 -3.22 -2.63
CA ASN A 22 -23.86 -2.06 -2.34
C ASN A 22 -25.26 -2.22 -2.96
N LEU A 23 -25.37 -2.73 -4.20
CA LEU A 23 -26.67 -3.04 -4.81
C LEU A 23 -27.47 -4.01 -3.94
N PHE A 24 -26.86 -5.10 -3.47
CA PHE A 24 -27.54 -6.05 -2.59
C PHE A 24 -27.87 -5.44 -1.22
N GLN A 25 -27.01 -4.59 -0.67
CA GLN A 25 -27.30 -3.86 0.57
C GLN A 25 -28.45 -2.85 0.41
N PHE A 26 -28.58 -2.20 -0.75
CA PHE A 26 -29.71 -1.32 -1.06
C PHE A 26 -31.01 -2.12 -1.21
N ILE A 27 -30.98 -3.26 -1.91
CA ILE A 27 -32.15 -4.15 -2.01
C ILE A 27 -32.58 -4.61 -0.61
N ALA A 28 -31.63 -5.06 0.21
CA ALA A 28 -31.91 -5.41 1.61
C ALA A 28 -32.47 -4.23 2.40
N SER A 29 -31.92 -3.02 2.23
CA SER A 29 -32.41 -1.82 2.90
C SER A 29 -33.87 -1.51 2.56
N VAL A 30 -34.23 -1.48 1.28
CA VAL A 30 -35.61 -1.25 0.82
C VAL A 30 -36.54 -2.30 1.40
N PHE A 31 -36.12 -3.57 1.40
CA PHE A 31 -36.92 -4.67 1.93
C PHE A 31 -37.17 -4.53 3.45
N TYR A 32 -36.13 -4.22 4.23
CA TYR A 32 -36.25 -4.01 5.67
C TYR A 32 -37.08 -2.78 6.02
N LEU A 33 -36.93 -1.69 5.26
CA LEU A 33 -37.77 -0.49 5.41
C LEU A 33 -39.24 -0.81 5.14
N ALA A 34 -39.54 -1.54 4.06
CA ALA A 34 -40.91 -1.94 3.74
C ALA A 34 -41.52 -2.83 4.85
N CYS A 35 -40.82 -3.88 5.28
CA CYS A 35 -41.28 -4.74 6.38
C CYS A 35 -41.44 -3.96 7.71
N GLY A 36 -40.54 -3.00 7.96
CA GLY A 36 -40.61 -2.14 9.13
C GLY A 36 -41.82 -1.22 9.12
N VAL A 37 -42.11 -0.57 8.00
CA VAL A 37 -43.33 0.25 7.83
C VAL A 37 -44.59 -0.59 7.98
N LEU A 38 -44.64 -1.78 7.37
CA LEU A 38 -45.77 -2.70 7.54
C LEU A 38 -45.96 -3.12 9.01
N SER A 39 -44.87 -3.34 9.75
CA SER A 39 -44.92 -3.65 11.18
C SER A 39 -45.46 -2.48 12.01
N LEU A 40 -45.10 -1.23 11.66
CA LEU A 40 -45.65 -0.03 12.31
C LEU A 40 -47.13 0.19 11.98
N LEU A 41 -47.57 -0.12 10.76
CA LEU A 41 -48.99 -0.09 10.39
C LEU A 41 -49.79 -1.13 11.17
N ALA A 42 -49.23 -2.32 11.38
CA ALA A 42 -49.82 -3.32 12.28
C ALA A 42 -49.92 -2.81 13.73
N ALA A 43 -48.89 -2.10 14.22
CA ALA A 43 -48.92 -1.44 15.53
C ALA A 43 -50.06 -0.42 15.62
N ARG A 44 -50.25 0.40 14.58
CA ARG A 44 -51.30 1.45 14.53
C ARG A 44 -52.69 0.88 14.79
N SER A 45 -53.01 -0.28 14.22
CA SER A 45 -54.32 -0.93 14.43
C SER A 45 -54.62 -1.29 15.89
N ASN A 46 -53.59 -1.34 16.74
CA ASN A 46 -53.68 -1.70 18.16
C ASN A 46 -53.43 -0.52 19.12
N LEU A 47 -53.44 0.74 18.63
CA LEU A 47 -53.12 1.96 19.41
C LEU A 47 -54.04 2.21 20.61
N HIS A 48 -55.28 1.70 20.58
CA HIS A 48 -56.30 2.03 21.58
C HIS A 48 -56.04 1.42 22.98
N GLY A 49 -55.08 0.51 23.12
CA GLY A 49 -54.60 0.03 24.41
C GLY A 49 -53.07 -0.04 24.42
N LEU A 50 -52.42 0.58 25.42
CA LEU A 50 -50.98 0.46 25.69
C LEU A 50 -50.62 -0.97 26.16
N ASN A 51 -50.88 -1.96 25.29
CA ASN A 51 -50.77 -3.37 25.56
C ASN A 51 -49.63 -4.00 24.74
N VAL A 52 -49.25 -5.23 25.08
CA VAL A 52 -48.17 -5.97 24.39
C VAL A 52 -48.47 -6.13 22.88
N LYS A 53 -49.76 -6.18 22.47
CA LYS A 53 -50.19 -6.18 21.05
C LYS A 53 -49.75 -4.93 20.28
N PHE A 54 -49.54 -3.80 20.96
CA PHE A 54 -49.01 -2.57 20.37
C PHE A 54 -47.47 -2.54 20.42
N ALA A 55 -46.89 -2.92 21.57
CA ALA A 55 -45.46 -2.79 21.81
C ALA A 55 -44.60 -3.70 20.91
N VAL A 56 -45.01 -4.94 20.67
CA VAL A 56 -44.24 -5.92 19.87
C VAL A 56 -44.11 -5.48 18.40
N PRO A 57 -45.20 -5.16 17.68
CA PRO A 57 -45.11 -4.63 16.32
C PRO A 57 -44.33 -3.31 16.22
N LEU A 58 -44.48 -2.43 17.22
CA LEU A 58 -43.75 -1.17 17.29
C LEU A 58 -42.23 -1.39 17.37
N LEU A 59 -41.79 -2.21 18.33
CA LEU A 59 -40.37 -2.50 18.54
C LEU A 59 -39.76 -3.23 17.34
N ALA A 60 -40.46 -4.22 16.79
CA ALA A 60 -40.02 -4.92 15.57
C ALA A 60 -39.90 -3.96 14.39
N GLY A 61 -40.88 -3.06 14.20
CA GLY A 61 -40.85 -2.02 13.18
C GLY A 61 -39.65 -1.08 13.31
N ILE A 62 -39.38 -0.58 14.52
CA ILE A 62 -38.21 0.27 14.81
C ILE A 62 -36.90 -0.47 14.50
N LEU A 63 -36.76 -1.73 14.93
CA LEU A 63 -35.55 -2.53 14.66
C LEU A 63 -35.34 -2.78 13.17
N LEU A 64 -36.40 -3.12 12.43
CA LEU A 64 -36.34 -3.34 10.98
C LEU A 64 -35.95 -2.05 10.24
N ILE A 65 -36.56 -0.91 10.59
CA ILE A 65 -36.23 0.38 9.99
C ILE A 65 -34.79 0.78 10.33
N GLY A 66 -34.40 0.70 11.60
CA GLY A 66 -33.04 1.05 12.04
C GLY A 66 -31.98 0.22 11.33
N TYR A 67 -32.25 -1.08 11.12
CA TYR A 67 -31.36 -1.93 10.34
C TYR A 67 -31.35 -1.58 8.85
N GLY A 68 -32.52 -1.33 8.25
CA GLY A 68 -32.64 -0.88 6.86
C GLY A 68 -31.84 0.40 6.60
N ILE A 69 -31.93 1.38 7.50
CA ILE A 69 -31.14 2.62 7.46
C ILE A 69 -29.65 2.30 7.57
N ARG A 70 -29.23 1.42 8.48
CA ARG A 70 -27.82 1.02 8.62
C ARG A 70 -27.27 0.39 7.33
N CYS A 71 -28.06 -0.45 6.65
CA CYS A 71 -27.66 -1.06 5.37
C CYS A 71 -27.51 0.01 4.27
N ALA A 72 -28.47 0.93 4.15
CA ALA A 72 -28.36 2.05 3.21
C ALA A 72 -27.16 2.94 3.54
N ALA A 73 -26.93 3.29 4.80
CA ALA A 73 -25.79 4.08 5.24
C ALA A 73 -24.47 3.41 4.88
N THR A 74 -24.34 2.09 5.12
CA THR A 74 -23.15 1.32 4.75
C THR A 74 -22.91 1.39 3.24
N ALA A 75 -23.94 1.15 2.43
CA ALA A 75 -23.83 1.23 0.97
C ALA A 75 -23.47 2.65 0.49
N MET A 76 -24.09 3.69 1.07
CA MET A 76 -23.86 5.09 0.73
C MET A 76 -22.43 5.56 1.06
N THR A 77 -21.89 5.17 2.22
CA THR A 77 -20.49 5.50 2.58
C THR A 77 -19.47 4.93 1.61
N ARG A 78 -19.83 3.84 0.92
CA ARG A 78 -18.99 3.16 -0.06
C ARG A 78 -19.27 3.58 -1.49
N LEU A 79 -20.17 4.54 -1.76
CA LEU A 79 -20.46 4.97 -3.15
C LEU A 79 -19.29 5.71 -3.78
N ARG A 80 -18.66 6.61 -3.02
CA ARG A 80 -17.50 7.38 -3.48
C ARG A 80 -16.23 6.62 -3.14
N PHE A 81 -15.73 5.87 -4.10
CA PHE A 81 -14.44 5.22 -4.01
C PHE A 81 -13.44 6.01 -4.85
N PHE A 82 -12.44 6.64 -4.20
CA PHE A 82 -11.44 7.46 -4.87
C PHE A 82 -10.07 7.14 -4.27
N PHE A 83 -9.10 6.79 -5.13
CA PHE A 83 -7.71 6.70 -4.73
C PHE A 83 -7.09 8.10 -4.83
N GLY A 84 -6.65 8.64 -3.70
CA GLY A 84 -5.82 9.84 -3.69
C GLY A 84 -4.46 9.58 -4.35
N ARG A 85 -3.72 10.65 -4.70
CA ARG A 85 -2.42 10.53 -5.40
C ARG A 85 -1.36 9.74 -4.65
N ALA A 86 -1.39 9.80 -3.32
CA ALA A 86 -0.49 9.04 -2.44
C ALA A 86 -0.96 7.59 -2.20
N LEU A 87 -2.09 7.18 -2.80
CA LEU A 87 -2.65 5.84 -2.66
C LEU A 87 -2.50 5.06 -3.97
N PRO A 88 -2.27 3.74 -3.91
CA PRO A 88 -2.10 2.91 -2.70
C PRO A 88 -0.84 3.30 -1.92
N VAL A 89 -0.70 2.96 -0.65
CA VAL A 89 0.51 3.29 0.13
C VAL A 89 1.75 2.61 -0.45
N GLY A 90 2.93 3.23 -0.30
CA GLY A 90 4.23 2.69 -0.74
C GLY A 90 4.53 1.32 -0.14
N LEU A 91 5.53 0.61 -0.71
CA LEU A 91 6.00 -0.66 -0.13
C LEU A 91 6.62 -0.44 1.25
N ALA A 92 7.29 0.70 1.42
CA ALA A 92 7.82 1.23 2.66
C ALA A 92 7.38 2.70 2.82
N PRO A 93 7.54 3.33 4.00
CA PRO A 93 7.41 4.77 4.15
C PRO A 93 8.30 5.50 3.15
N GLU A 94 7.76 6.54 2.51
CA GLU A 94 8.48 7.31 1.49
C GLU A 94 9.43 8.32 2.15
N LEU A 95 10.59 8.54 1.53
CA LEU A 95 11.51 9.61 1.89
C LEU A 95 10.98 10.95 1.38
N PRO A 96 10.93 12.00 2.23
CA PRO A 96 10.58 13.34 1.77
C PRO A 96 11.54 13.84 0.68
N HIS A 97 11.02 14.64 -0.25
CA HIS A 97 11.84 15.22 -1.32
C HIS A 97 13.01 16.04 -0.75
N GLY A 98 14.20 15.85 -1.32
CA GLY A 98 15.42 16.56 -0.89
C GLY A 98 16.09 16.00 0.36
N THR A 99 15.54 14.95 0.99
CA THR A 99 16.19 14.28 2.12
C THR A 99 17.08 13.12 1.66
N THR A 100 18.17 12.91 2.39
CA THR A 100 19.06 11.76 2.24
C THR A 100 18.89 10.82 3.42
N GLY A 101 18.99 9.51 3.18
CA GLY A 101 18.80 8.47 4.17
C GLY A 101 18.14 7.23 3.58
N LYS A 102 17.73 6.32 4.47
CA LYS A 102 16.94 5.14 4.15
C LYS A 102 15.63 5.19 4.91
N SER A 103 14.53 4.81 4.28
CA SER A 103 13.26 4.67 4.98
C SER A 103 13.26 3.47 5.93
N GLN A 104 12.38 3.51 6.92
CA GLN A 104 12.16 2.35 7.79
C GLN A 104 11.55 1.20 6.97
N GLN A 105 11.93 -0.06 7.22
CA GLN A 105 11.39 -1.26 6.53
C GLN A 105 11.82 -1.45 5.07
N ILE A 106 12.56 -0.52 4.43
CA ILE A 106 13.05 -0.73 3.06
C ILE A 106 14.04 -1.89 2.95
N GLU A 107 14.82 -2.14 4.01
CA GLU A 107 15.80 -3.23 4.06
C GLU A 107 15.16 -4.60 3.81
N ALA A 108 13.93 -4.81 4.28
CA ALA A 108 13.19 -6.05 4.02
C ALA A 108 12.87 -6.21 2.52
N VAL A 109 12.44 -5.13 1.85
CA VAL A 109 12.15 -5.15 0.41
C VAL A 109 13.44 -5.33 -0.40
N GLN A 110 14.54 -4.69 0.02
CA GLN A 110 15.85 -4.88 -0.61
C GLN A 110 16.37 -6.30 -0.45
N GLU A 111 16.14 -6.91 0.71
CA GLU A 111 16.53 -8.30 0.94
C GLU A 111 15.69 -9.27 0.10
N ASP A 112 14.38 -9.03 -0.05
CA ASP A 112 13.53 -9.77 -0.97
C ASP A 112 14.03 -9.63 -2.43
N LEU A 113 14.41 -8.42 -2.85
CA LEU A 113 15.03 -8.16 -4.16
C LEU A 113 16.37 -8.89 -4.32
N ARG A 114 17.26 -8.85 -3.32
CA ARG A 114 18.57 -9.54 -3.37
C ARG A 114 18.41 -11.05 -3.52
N ARG A 115 17.44 -11.63 -2.82
CA ARG A 115 17.16 -13.08 -2.88
C ARG A 115 16.45 -13.50 -4.15
N GLY A 116 15.78 -12.56 -4.82
CA GLY A 116 14.91 -12.85 -5.97
C GLY A 116 13.68 -13.69 -5.59
N ALA A 117 13.32 -13.73 -4.31
CA ALA A 117 12.26 -14.57 -3.77
C ALA A 117 11.48 -13.85 -2.67
N LEU A 118 10.17 -14.06 -2.64
CA LEU A 118 9.30 -13.55 -1.58
C LEU A 118 9.33 -14.51 -0.39
N SER A 119 9.47 -13.95 0.82
CA SER A 119 9.40 -14.73 2.05
C SER A 119 7.94 -14.96 2.46
N PHE A 120 7.56 -16.23 2.62
CA PHE A 120 6.24 -16.63 3.12
C PHE A 120 6.40 -17.26 4.51
N PRO A 121 5.82 -16.69 5.56
CA PRO A 121 5.93 -17.26 6.90
C PRO A 121 5.23 -18.61 6.95
N GLU A 122 5.91 -19.62 7.48
CA GLU A 122 5.32 -20.95 7.61
C GLU A 122 4.17 -20.91 8.64
N PRO A 123 3.00 -21.47 8.30
CA PRO A 123 1.86 -21.46 9.21
C PRO A 123 2.07 -22.48 10.33
N ALA A 124 2.22 -21.99 11.56
CA ALA A 124 2.33 -22.84 12.74
C ALA A 124 0.97 -23.38 13.22
N GLY A 125 0.94 -24.62 13.73
CA GLY A 125 -0.20 -25.22 14.42
C GLY A 125 -0.91 -26.33 13.64
N ALA A 126 -1.49 -27.30 14.34
CA ALA A 126 -2.05 -28.51 13.75
C ALA A 126 -3.25 -28.22 12.82
N LEU A 127 -4.14 -27.31 13.22
CA LEU A 127 -5.29 -26.90 12.41
C LEU A 127 -4.87 -26.17 11.14
N ASN A 128 -3.79 -25.41 11.21
CA ASN A 128 -3.24 -24.75 10.04
C ASN A 128 -2.60 -25.81 9.11
N GLY A 129 -1.86 -26.79 9.64
CA GLY A 129 -1.35 -27.92 8.84
C GLY A 129 -2.44 -28.57 7.98
N LEU A 130 -3.61 -28.87 8.55
CA LEU A 130 -4.75 -29.43 7.80
C LEU A 130 -5.28 -28.47 6.71
N LEU A 131 -5.36 -27.17 7.01
CA LEU A 131 -5.83 -26.16 6.06
C LEU A 131 -4.90 -26.04 4.85
N TYR A 132 -3.59 -25.97 5.09
CA TYR A 132 -2.58 -25.79 4.05
C TYR A 132 -2.28 -27.08 3.29
N ASP A 133 -2.47 -28.26 3.90
CA ASP A 133 -2.47 -29.54 3.17
C ASP A 133 -3.60 -29.58 2.13
N ARG A 134 -4.82 -29.18 2.52
CA ARG A 134 -5.96 -29.15 1.59
C ARG A 134 -5.87 -28.02 0.56
N PHE A 135 -5.30 -26.88 0.92
CA PHE A 135 -5.19 -25.69 0.07
C PHE A 135 -3.74 -25.15 0.05
N PRO A 136 -2.79 -25.86 -0.60
CA PRO A 136 -1.37 -25.50 -0.56
C PRO A 136 -1.09 -24.11 -1.13
N ARG A 137 -1.87 -23.69 -2.14
CA ARG A 137 -1.74 -22.35 -2.76
C ARG A 137 -2.06 -21.19 -1.82
N LEU A 138 -2.67 -21.45 -0.67
CA LEU A 138 -2.98 -20.41 0.31
C LEU A 138 -1.71 -19.79 0.91
N ILE A 139 -0.58 -20.51 0.95
CA ILE A 139 0.68 -20.00 1.51
C ILE A 139 1.23 -18.82 0.69
N LEU A 140 0.92 -18.78 -0.60
CA LEU A 140 1.31 -17.74 -1.55
C LEU A 140 0.34 -16.54 -1.55
N ALA A 141 -0.77 -16.63 -0.81
CA ALA A 141 -1.74 -15.56 -0.73
C ALA A 141 -1.25 -14.43 0.19
N PRO A 142 -1.71 -13.19 0.01
CA PRO A 142 -1.43 -12.11 0.96
C PRO A 142 -1.87 -12.46 2.39
N LEU A 143 -1.13 -11.98 3.39
CA LEU A 143 -1.38 -12.26 4.80
C LEU A 143 -2.84 -12.00 5.26
N PRO A 144 -3.52 -10.92 4.83
CA PRO A 144 -4.92 -10.69 5.20
C PRO A 144 -5.86 -11.80 4.72
N VAL A 145 -5.58 -12.37 3.54
CA VAL A 145 -6.35 -13.48 2.96
C VAL A 145 -6.08 -14.77 3.72
N GLN A 146 -4.81 -15.02 4.07
CA GLN A 146 -4.44 -16.17 4.89
C GLN A 146 -5.11 -16.13 6.26
N GLN A 147 -5.05 -14.99 6.95
CA GLN A 147 -5.67 -14.81 8.27
C GLN A 147 -7.20 -14.97 8.21
N LEU A 148 -7.83 -14.41 7.17
CA LEU A 148 -9.27 -14.58 6.96
C LEU A 148 -9.63 -16.05 6.73
N ALA A 149 -8.87 -16.76 5.90
CA ALA A 149 -9.06 -18.18 5.63
C ALA A 149 -8.87 -19.04 6.89
N GLN A 150 -7.81 -18.79 7.66
CA GLN A 150 -7.55 -19.47 8.93
C GLN A 150 -8.68 -19.24 9.94
N ALA A 151 -9.17 -18.00 10.06
CA ALA A 151 -10.28 -17.66 10.95
C ALA A 151 -11.57 -18.39 10.54
N GLN A 152 -11.90 -18.38 9.24
CA GLN A 152 -13.10 -19.06 8.73
C GLN A 152 -13.00 -20.58 8.79
N PHE A 153 -11.80 -21.15 8.61
CA PHE A 153 -11.56 -22.58 8.77
C PHE A 153 -11.81 -23.03 10.21
N ARG A 154 -11.24 -22.32 11.19
CA ARG A 154 -11.43 -22.60 12.62
C ARG A 154 -12.89 -22.48 13.02
N ASN A 155 -13.56 -21.41 12.59
CA ASN A 155 -14.99 -21.22 12.83
C ASN A 155 -15.82 -22.35 12.19
N GLY A 156 -15.53 -22.69 10.93
CA GLY A 156 -16.20 -23.78 10.22
C GLY A 156 -16.04 -25.13 10.92
N LEU A 157 -14.85 -25.43 11.44
CA LEU A 157 -14.59 -26.67 12.19
C LEU A 157 -15.37 -26.73 13.50
N VAL A 158 -15.41 -25.63 14.26
CA VAL A 158 -16.23 -25.55 15.48
C VAL A 158 -17.70 -25.72 15.15
N ILE A 159 -18.21 -25.05 14.10
CA ILE A 159 -19.60 -25.17 13.66
C ILE A 159 -19.91 -26.62 13.23
N ALA A 160 -19.03 -27.25 12.46
CA ALA A 160 -19.19 -28.65 12.03
C ALA A 160 -19.24 -29.61 13.22
N LEU A 161 -18.35 -29.42 14.20
CA LEU A 161 -18.35 -30.26 15.40
C LEU A 161 -19.58 -30.01 16.27
N THR A 162 -20.05 -28.76 16.40
CA THR A 162 -21.30 -28.47 17.11
C THR A 162 -22.50 -29.10 16.43
N LEU A 163 -22.51 -29.19 15.09
CA LEU A 163 -23.55 -29.89 14.36
C LEU A 163 -23.52 -31.40 14.65
N VAL A 164 -22.35 -32.03 14.61
CA VAL A 164 -22.20 -33.44 14.98
C VAL A 164 -22.66 -33.67 16.42
N SER A 165 -22.24 -32.80 17.34
CA SER A 165 -22.61 -32.85 18.75
C SER A 165 -24.12 -32.71 18.94
N LEU A 166 -24.78 -31.77 18.25
CA LEU A 166 -26.23 -31.62 18.23
C LEU A 166 -26.93 -32.89 17.73
N LEU A 167 -26.46 -33.49 16.63
CA LEU A 167 -27.05 -34.71 16.07
C LEU A 167 -26.94 -35.88 17.04
N VAL A 168 -25.79 -36.04 17.70
CA VAL A 168 -25.58 -37.07 18.73
C VAL A 168 -26.47 -36.81 19.94
N ALA A 169 -26.54 -35.58 20.43
CA ALA A 169 -27.39 -35.22 21.55
C ALA A 169 -28.88 -35.46 21.24
N TRP A 170 -29.30 -35.16 20.01
CA TRP A 170 -30.67 -35.41 19.56
C TRP A 170 -31.00 -36.91 19.55
N MET A 171 -30.07 -37.77 19.13
CA MET A 171 -30.27 -39.23 19.20
C MET A 171 -30.21 -39.77 20.64
N GLY A 172 -29.40 -39.15 21.51
CA GLY A 172 -29.13 -39.65 22.87
C GLY A 172 -30.15 -39.27 23.94
N PHE A 173 -30.83 -38.11 23.83
CA PHE A 173 -31.78 -37.65 24.84
C PHE A 173 -33.22 -37.94 24.45
N SER A 174 -33.84 -38.93 25.09
CA SER A 174 -35.25 -39.31 24.89
C SER A 174 -36.24 -38.49 25.72
N GLN A 175 -35.80 -37.83 26.79
CA GLN A 175 -36.67 -37.06 27.68
C GLN A 175 -36.98 -35.67 27.07
N PRO A 176 -38.26 -35.27 26.91
CA PRO A 176 -38.65 -34.07 26.17
C PRO A 176 -38.18 -32.76 26.82
N GLN A 177 -38.18 -32.68 28.15
CA GLN A 177 -37.72 -31.51 28.91
C GLN A 177 -36.21 -31.29 28.73
N THR A 178 -35.41 -32.36 28.81
CA THR A 178 -33.96 -32.31 28.58
C THR A 178 -33.65 -31.91 27.14
N ALA A 179 -34.38 -32.48 26.18
CA ALA A 179 -34.23 -32.10 24.78
C ALA A 179 -34.42 -30.58 24.61
N GLN A 180 -35.53 -29.99 25.07
CA GLN A 180 -35.79 -28.55 24.92
C GLN A 180 -34.63 -27.65 25.39
N TRP A 181 -34.09 -27.92 26.58
CA TRP A 181 -32.94 -27.16 27.11
C TRP A 181 -31.65 -27.38 26.32
N VAL A 182 -31.42 -28.60 25.83
CA VAL A 182 -30.31 -28.90 24.92
C VAL A 182 -30.48 -28.11 23.60
N GLY A 183 -31.69 -28.02 23.05
CA GLY A 183 -32.00 -27.20 21.89
C GLY A 183 -31.74 -25.71 22.11
N VAL A 184 -32.13 -25.16 23.27
CA VAL A 184 -31.82 -23.77 23.66
C VAL A 184 -30.31 -23.55 23.76
N PHE A 185 -29.59 -24.48 24.38
CA PHE A 185 -28.14 -24.41 24.49
C PHE A 185 -27.46 -24.39 23.12
N TYR A 186 -27.77 -25.33 22.23
CA TYR A 186 -27.15 -25.33 20.91
C TYR A 186 -27.55 -24.13 20.07
N PHE A 187 -28.80 -23.66 20.17
CA PHE A 187 -29.22 -22.45 19.48
C PHE A 187 -28.43 -21.22 19.95
N THR A 188 -28.36 -21.00 21.26
CA THR A 188 -27.64 -19.85 21.85
C THR A 188 -26.14 -19.94 21.59
N PHE A 189 -25.56 -21.14 21.70
CA PHE A 189 -24.15 -21.39 21.42
C PHE A 189 -23.82 -21.18 19.94
N ALA A 190 -24.61 -21.73 19.01
CA ALA A 190 -24.43 -21.55 17.57
C ALA A 190 -24.63 -20.10 17.15
N ALA A 191 -25.63 -19.42 17.73
CA ALA A 191 -25.87 -17.99 17.52
C ALA A 191 -24.66 -17.17 17.93
N TRP A 192 -24.13 -17.43 19.12
CA TRP A 192 -22.94 -16.77 19.62
C TRP A 192 -21.72 -17.06 18.73
N LEU A 193 -21.52 -18.29 18.25
CA LEU A 193 -20.43 -18.64 17.33
C LEU A 193 -20.50 -17.87 16.01
N VAL A 194 -21.68 -17.72 15.41
CA VAL A 194 -21.86 -16.99 14.14
C VAL A 194 -21.75 -15.48 14.32
N LEU A 195 -22.17 -14.95 15.47
CA LEU A 195 -22.16 -13.52 15.78
C LEU A 195 -20.82 -13.03 16.37
N ARG A 196 -20.03 -13.89 17.02
CA ARG A 196 -18.72 -13.52 17.60
C ARG A 196 -17.77 -12.84 16.59
N PRO A 197 -17.61 -13.31 15.34
CA PRO A 197 -16.82 -12.63 14.32
C PRO A 197 -17.33 -11.23 13.95
N MET A 198 -18.56 -10.87 14.35
CA MET A 198 -19.14 -9.57 14.09
C MET A 198 -18.74 -8.50 15.11
N THR A 199 -18.39 -8.91 16.33
CA THR A 199 -18.12 -7.99 17.45
C THR A 199 -16.63 -7.74 17.64
N VAL A 200 -15.79 -8.74 17.37
CA VAL A 200 -14.34 -8.63 17.52
C VAL A 200 -13.70 -8.33 16.17
N GLU A 201 -13.06 -7.17 16.05
CA GLU A 201 -12.19 -6.86 14.92
C GLU A 201 -11.08 -7.92 14.86
N GLN A 202 -10.92 -8.57 13.71
CA GLN A 202 -10.24 -9.86 13.49
C GLN A 202 -8.74 -9.97 13.87
N GLN A 203 -8.20 -9.09 14.72
CA GLN A 203 -6.80 -9.13 15.15
C GLN A 203 -6.54 -10.09 16.33
N THR A 204 -7.56 -10.52 17.08
CA THR A 204 -7.35 -11.54 18.10
C THR A 204 -7.30 -12.92 17.44
N LYS A 205 -6.09 -13.46 17.25
CA LYS A 205 -5.89 -14.87 16.89
C LYS A 205 -6.68 -15.73 17.88
N VAL A 206 -7.71 -16.44 17.41
CA VAL A 206 -8.36 -17.46 18.24
C VAL A 206 -7.31 -18.52 18.53
N ASN A 207 -6.79 -18.53 19.76
CA ASN A 207 -5.74 -19.46 20.16
C ASN A 207 -6.26 -20.90 20.08
N GLU A 208 -5.37 -21.88 19.88
CA GLU A 208 -5.74 -23.29 19.79
C GLU A 208 -6.48 -23.75 21.06
N SER A 209 -6.06 -23.26 22.23
CA SER A 209 -6.75 -23.47 23.50
C SER A 209 -8.20 -22.97 23.49
N GLY A 210 -8.48 -21.86 22.80
CA GLY A 210 -9.82 -21.33 22.64
C GLY A 210 -10.71 -22.22 21.77
N VAL A 211 -10.16 -22.85 20.73
CA VAL A 211 -10.90 -23.84 19.93
C VAL A 211 -11.20 -25.07 20.77
N ILE A 212 -10.22 -25.59 21.50
CA ILE A 212 -10.40 -26.75 22.39
C ILE A 212 -11.48 -26.46 23.44
N ALA A 213 -11.45 -25.30 24.08
CA ALA A 213 -12.46 -24.91 25.07
C ALA A 213 -13.88 -24.87 24.46
N LEU A 214 -14.03 -24.39 23.22
CA LEU A 214 -15.31 -24.37 22.52
C LEU A 214 -15.81 -25.76 22.15
N VAL A 215 -14.89 -26.63 21.71
CA VAL A 215 -15.18 -28.03 21.42
C VAL A 215 -15.64 -28.75 22.69
N VAL A 216 -14.91 -28.60 23.78
CA VAL A 216 -15.26 -29.19 25.09
C VAL A 216 -16.61 -28.66 25.58
N ALA A 217 -16.85 -27.35 25.47
CA ALA A 217 -18.13 -26.75 25.84
C ALA A 217 -19.30 -27.31 25.01
N ALA A 218 -19.11 -27.49 23.70
CA ALA A 218 -20.13 -28.08 22.83
C ALA A 218 -20.47 -29.53 23.19
N LEU A 219 -19.46 -30.33 23.58
CA LEU A 219 -19.63 -31.74 23.92
C LEU A 219 -20.14 -31.97 25.34
N LEU A 220 -19.62 -31.23 26.34
CA LEU A 220 -20.00 -31.39 27.75
C LEU A 220 -21.26 -30.62 28.12
N GLY A 221 -21.56 -29.51 27.45
CA GLY A 221 -22.73 -28.68 27.73
C GLY A 221 -24.05 -29.46 27.81
N PRO A 222 -24.39 -30.30 26.82
CA PRO A 222 -25.61 -31.11 26.85
C PRO A 222 -25.65 -32.09 28.03
N VAL A 223 -24.51 -32.68 28.38
CA VAL A 223 -24.41 -33.62 29.50
C VAL A 223 -24.69 -32.90 30.83
N VAL A 224 -24.08 -31.73 31.03
CA VAL A 224 -24.32 -30.88 32.20
C VAL A 224 -25.79 -30.48 32.27
N ILE A 225 -26.39 -30.07 31.15
CA ILE A 225 -27.82 -29.72 31.10
C ILE A 225 -28.69 -30.91 31.47
N ALA A 226 -28.37 -32.12 31.02
CA ALA A 226 -29.13 -33.31 31.36
C ALA A 226 -29.14 -33.62 32.87
N PHE A 227 -28.05 -33.30 33.59
CA PHE A 227 -28.01 -33.44 35.06
C PHE A 227 -28.96 -32.46 35.77
N PHE A 228 -29.09 -31.23 35.27
CA PHE A 228 -29.90 -30.18 35.90
C PHE A 228 -31.30 -30.03 35.30
N ALA A 229 -31.62 -30.73 34.20
CA ALA A 229 -32.85 -30.55 33.44
C ALA A 229 -34.14 -30.67 34.28
N ARG A 230 -34.13 -31.55 35.29
CA ARG A 230 -35.28 -31.75 36.19
C ARG A 230 -35.54 -30.58 37.14
N SER A 231 -34.52 -29.76 37.41
CA SER A 231 -34.61 -28.57 38.27
C SER A 231 -34.94 -27.31 37.47
N LEU A 232 -34.94 -27.40 36.13
CA LEU A 232 -35.20 -26.26 35.25
C LEU A 232 -36.69 -26.17 34.89
N PRO A 233 -37.23 -24.95 34.68
CA PRO A 233 -38.62 -24.78 34.30
C PRO A 233 -38.91 -25.43 32.94
N GLU A 234 -40.15 -25.86 32.74
CA GLU A 234 -40.61 -26.44 31.49
C GLU A 234 -40.73 -25.36 30.40
N LEU A 235 -40.10 -25.59 29.25
CA LEU A 235 -40.08 -24.68 28.09
C LEU A 235 -40.88 -25.26 26.92
N SER A 236 -42.10 -25.74 27.20
CA SER A 236 -43.00 -26.33 26.19
C SER A 236 -43.34 -25.38 25.04
N TRP A 237 -43.28 -24.07 25.28
CA TRP A 237 -43.53 -23.01 24.31
C TRP A 237 -42.31 -22.67 23.41
N LEU A 238 -41.13 -23.27 23.65
CA LEU A 238 -39.90 -22.95 22.92
C LEU A 238 -39.12 -24.21 22.50
N THR A 239 -39.35 -24.66 21.26
CA THR A 239 -38.54 -25.73 20.64
C THR A 239 -37.57 -25.12 19.63
N LEU A 240 -36.27 -25.23 19.89
CA LEU A 240 -35.21 -24.59 19.10
C LEU A 240 -34.33 -25.54 18.28
N HIS A 241 -34.56 -26.87 18.36
CA HIS A 241 -33.71 -27.87 17.70
C HIS A 241 -33.63 -27.68 16.19
N TRP A 242 -34.77 -27.46 15.54
CA TRP A 242 -34.83 -27.26 14.09
C TRP A 242 -34.17 -25.95 13.65
N GLN A 243 -34.32 -24.90 14.46
CA GLN A 243 -33.71 -23.60 14.22
C GLN A 243 -32.20 -23.65 14.44
N ALA A 244 -31.73 -24.37 15.47
CA ALA A 244 -30.31 -24.62 15.71
C ALA A 244 -29.70 -25.46 14.57
N LEU A 245 -30.39 -26.53 14.13
CA LEU A 245 -29.97 -27.33 12.99
C LEU A 245 -29.86 -26.47 11.72
N PHE A 246 -30.90 -25.70 11.42
CA PHE A 246 -30.92 -24.81 10.26
C PHE A 246 -29.82 -23.76 10.32
N LEU A 247 -29.60 -23.13 11.48
CA LEU A 247 -28.53 -22.15 11.70
C LEU A 247 -27.15 -22.76 11.40
N LEU A 248 -26.87 -23.94 11.93
CA LEU A 248 -25.58 -24.62 11.74
C LEU A 248 -25.38 -25.04 10.28
N LEU A 249 -26.40 -25.61 9.63
CA LEU A 249 -26.33 -26.00 8.21
C LEU A 249 -26.16 -24.77 7.30
N ALA A 250 -26.92 -23.70 7.53
CA ALA A 250 -26.84 -22.47 6.76
C ALA A 250 -25.49 -21.74 6.97
N ALA A 251 -24.96 -21.75 8.19
CA ALA A 251 -23.63 -21.23 8.49
C ALA A 251 -22.53 -22.05 7.80
N LEU A 252 -22.60 -23.39 7.82
CA LEU A 252 -21.67 -24.26 7.08
C LEU A 252 -21.74 -24.03 5.57
N GLY A 253 -22.95 -23.87 5.02
CA GLY A 253 -23.15 -23.50 3.61
C GLY A 253 -22.47 -22.16 3.28
N SER A 254 -22.57 -21.18 4.17
CA SER A 254 -21.90 -19.89 4.04
C SER A 254 -20.37 -20.03 4.06
N VAL A 255 -19.82 -20.83 4.97
CA VAL A 255 -18.39 -21.12 5.06
C VAL A 255 -17.90 -21.84 3.79
N ALA A 256 -18.65 -22.82 3.29
CA ALA A 256 -18.32 -23.53 2.06
C ALA A 256 -18.30 -22.59 0.85
N LEU A 257 -19.34 -21.75 0.68
CA LEU A 257 -19.39 -20.73 -0.38
C LEU A 257 -18.25 -19.73 -0.26
N PHE A 258 -17.90 -19.31 0.96
CA PHE A 258 -16.74 -18.47 1.22
C PHE A 258 -15.43 -19.13 0.75
N PHE A 259 -15.17 -20.39 1.09
CA PHE A 259 -13.96 -21.09 0.66
C PHE A 259 -13.91 -21.28 -0.86
N ILE A 260 -15.05 -21.58 -1.51
CA ILE A 260 -15.12 -21.66 -2.96
C ILE A 260 -14.77 -20.29 -3.59
N ALA A 261 -15.30 -19.19 -3.05
CA ALA A 261 -14.99 -17.85 -3.51
C ALA A 261 -13.52 -17.46 -3.27
N LEU A 262 -12.95 -17.87 -2.13
CA LEU A 262 -11.56 -17.63 -1.76
C LEU A 262 -10.60 -18.34 -2.71
N ILE A 263 -10.79 -19.65 -2.94
CA ILE A 263 -9.91 -20.46 -3.80
C ILE A 263 -9.88 -19.91 -5.22
N ARG A 264 -11.02 -19.41 -5.72
CA ARG A 264 -11.11 -18.80 -7.05
C ARG A 264 -10.42 -17.44 -7.16
N GLN A 265 -10.06 -16.82 -6.03
CA GLN A 265 -9.24 -15.60 -5.98
C GLN A 265 -7.76 -15.87 -5.77
N LEU A 266 -7.38 -17.09 -5.38
CA LEU A 266 -5.98 -17.48 -5.33
C LEU A 266 -5.43 -17.52 -6.76
N SER A 267 -4.39 -16.74 -7.00
CA SER A 267 -3.72 -16.66 -8.30
C SER A 267 -2.81 -17.87 -8.50
N ALA A 268 -2.35 -18.07 -9.74
CA ALA A 268 -1.29 -19.04 -10.01
C ALA A 268 -0.04 -18.69 -9.18
N PRO A 269 0.86 -19.66 -8.93
CA PRO A 269 2.10 -19.40 -8.23
C PRO A 269 2.83 -18.22 -8.87
N PRO A 270 3.22 -17.19 -8.11
CA PRO A 270 3.84 -16.03 -8.68
C PRO A 270 5.20 -16.41 -9.25
N ALA A 271 5.55 -15.84 -10.40
CA ALA A 271 6.95 -15.79 -10.78
C ALA A 271 7.65 -14.84 -9.79
N THR A 272 8.71 -15.33 -9.17
CA THR A 272 9.62 -14.55 -8.35
C THR A 272 10.98 -14.65 -9.02
N THR A 273 11.24 -13.70 -9.90
CA THR A 273 12.53 -13.52 -10.57
C THR A 273 12.95 -12.09 -10.38
N MET A 274 14.24 -11.86 -10.51
CA MET A 274 14.82 -10.56 -10.32
C MET A 274 15.95 -10.38 -11.34
N SER A 275 16.11 -9.17 -11.88
CA SER A 275 17.16 -8.88 -12.84
C SER A 275 18.17 -7.89 -12.26
N CYS A 276 19.41 -8.34 -12.13
CA CYS A 276 20.53 -7.56 -11.63
C CYS A 276 21.64 -7.50 -12.69
N GLU A 277 22.14 -6.31 -12.98
CA GLU A 277 23.33 -6.09 -13.79
C GLU A 277 24.42 -5.47 -12.93
N VAL A 278 25.63 -6.05 -13.00
CA VAL A 278 26.79 -5.59 -12.23
C VAL A 278 27.87 -5.17 -13.22
N LEU A 279 28.23 -3.89 -13.18
CA LEU A 279 29.25 -3.31 -14.07
C LEU A 279 30.39 -2.73 -13.24
N SER A 280 31.62 -2.99 -13.68
CA SER A 280 32.81 -2.31 -13.17
C SER A 280 33.15 -1.14 -14.08
N LEU A 281 33.21 0.06 -13.51
CA LEU A 281 33.41 1.31 -14.23
C LEU A 281 34.64 2.05 -13.68
N ASN A 282 35.48 2.55 -14.59
CA ASN A 282 36.54 3.49 -14.30
C ASN A 282 36.13 4.83 -14.88
N ILE A 283 36.02 5.87 -14.03
CA ILE A 283 35.45 7.16 -14.41
C ILE A 283 36.29 8.31 -13.86
N ASN A 284 36.33 9.41 -14.61
CA ASN A 284 37.04 10.65 -14.24
C ASN A 284 36.06 11.74 -13.76
N THR A 285 34.90 11.35 -13.24
CA THR A 285 33.85 12.26 -12.81
C THR A 285 33.39 11.96 -11.40
N HIS A 286 32.75 12.94 -10.76
CA HIS A 286 32.18 12.79 -9.43
C HIS A 286 31.03 11.75 -9.48
N PRO A 287 31.05 10.69 -8.65
CA PRO A 287 30.03 9.63 -8.66
C PRO A 287 28.58 10.13 -8.50
N ALA A 288 28.38 11.23 -7.76
CA ALA A 288 27.06 11.85 -7.62
C ALA A 288 26.42 12.31 -8.95
N GLN A 289 27.21 12.55 -10.01
CA GLN A 289 26.65 12.86 -11.33
C GLN A 289 25.86 11.68 -11.91
N ILE A 290 26.23 10.44 -11.57
CA ILE A 290 25.49 9.24 -12.01
C ILE A 290 24.13 9.19 -11.32
N ILE A 291 24.05 9.52 -10.02
CA ILE A 291 22.77 9.61 -9.30
C ILE A 291 21.89 10.73 -9.88
N ASN A 292 22.47 11.88 -10.23
CA ASN A 292 21.71 12.96 -10.85
C ASN A 292 21.17 12.59 -12.25
N GLU A 293 21.94 11.83 -13.04
CA GLU A 293 21.44 11.31 -14.32
C GLU A 293 20.37 10.24 -14.10
N PHE A 294 20.53 9.38 -13.10
CA PHE A 294 19.48 8.44 -12.69
C PHE A 294 18.18 9.18 -12.33
N ASP A 295 18.25 10.24 -11.54
CA ASP A 295 17.08 11.10 -11.21
C ASP A 295 16.42 11.63 -12.49
N ARG A 296 17.21 12.06 -13.48
CA ARG A 296 16.71 12.56 -14.76
C ARG A 296 16.00 11.47 -15.57
N VAL A 297 16.55 10.25 -15.61
CA VAL A 297 15.90 9.10 -16.26
C VAL A 297 14.62 8.72 -15.52
N MET A 298 14.61 8.75 -14.18
CA MET A 298 13.43 8.45 -13.38
C MET A 298 12.32 9.49 -13.55
N GLN A 299 12.66 10.76 -13.76
CA GLN A 299 11.71 11.82 -14.11
C GLN A 299 10.98 11.55 -15.43
N GLN A 300 11.65 10.95 -16.42
CA GLN A 300 11.01 10.55 -17.67
C GLN A 300 10.02 9.38 -17.49
N LYS A 301 10.19 8.61 -16.40
CA LYS A 301 9.30 7.49 -16.02
C LYS A 301 8.10 7.92 -15.17
N TRP A 302 7.87 9.21 -14.95
CA TRP A 302 6.70 9.68 -14.21
C TRP A 302 5.41 9.37 -14.97
N SER A 303 4.59 8.49 -14.41
CA SER A 303 3.26 8.20 -14.95
C SER A 303 2.25 9.22 -14.43
N GLU A 304 1.36 9.70 -15.30
CA GLU A 304 0.32 10.69 -14.96
C GLU A 304 0.86 11.98 -14.32
N LYS A 305 2.12 12.35 -14.64
CA LYS A 305 2.83 13.50 -14.04
C LYS A 305 2.97 13.38 -12.51
N ILE A 306 2.80 12.18 -11.95
CA ILE A 306 3.00 11.90 -10.53
C ILE A 306 4.46 11.45 -10.33
N PRO A 307 5.21 12.06 -9.39
CA PRO A 307 6.56 11.65 -9.09
C PRO A 307 6.65 10.21 -8.61
N ASN A 308 7.77 9.56 -8.93
CA ASN A 308 8.11 8.24 -8.38
C ASN A 308 8.30 8.31 -6.86
N ARG A 309 8.10 7.16 -6.22
CA ARG A 309 8.23 7.01 -4.77
C ARG A 309 9.65 6.63 -4.43
N ARG A 310 10.26 7.42 -3.55
CA ARG A 310 11.65 7.21 -3.15
C ARG A 310 11.71 6.59 -1.77
N TYR A 311 12.50 5.52 -1.63
CA TYR A 311 12.66 4.79 -0.37
C TYR A 311 14.06 4.87 0.23
N ALA A 312 15.08 5.03 -0.61
CA ALA A 312 16.45 5.26 -0.18
C ALA A 312 17.12 6.30 -1.08
N ARG A 313 17.93 7.18 -0.49
CA ARG A 313 18.87 8.06 -1.19
C ARG A 313 20.08 8.33 -0.31
N ILE A 314 21.21 7.75 -0.70
CA ILE A 314 22.52 7.99 -0.14
C ILE A 314 23.36 8.54 -1.29
N ASP A 315 23.66 9.83 -1.24
CA ASP A 315 24.53 10.45 -2.24
C ASP A 315 26.00 10.09 -1.92
N PRO A 316 26.81 9.69 -2.92
CA PRO A 316 28.21 9.34 -2.70
C PRO A 316 29.00 10.61 -2.37
N VAL A 317 29.61 10.61 -1.19
CA VAL A 317 30.43 11.72 -0.71
C VAL A 317 31.89 11.44 -1.08
N VAL A 318 32.52 12.40 -1.74
CA VAL A 318 33.97 12.38 -2.04
C VAL A 318 34.61 13.53 -1.29
N ASP A 319 35.53 13.24 -0.37
CA ASP A 319 36.27 14.27 0.33
C ASP A 319 37.47 14.72 -0.52
N SER A 320 37.36 15.93 -1.06
CA SER A 320 38.41 16.59 -1.85
C SER A 320 39.69 16.87 -1.06
N ALA A 321 39.68 16.83 0.28
CA ALA A 321 40.86 16.99 1.13
C ALA A 321 41.74 15.73 1.17
N THR A 322 41.14 14.56 0.98
CA THR A 322 41.83 13.27 1.00
C THR A 322 42.32 12.87 -0.39
N ALA A 323 43.59 12.46 -0.48
CA ALA A 323 44.19 11.98 -1.73
C ALA A 323 43.54 10.68 -2.22
N THR A 324 43.12 9.81 -1.31
CA THR A 324 42.41 8.57 -1.61
C THR A 324 41.28 8.35 -0.60
N GLY A 325 40.19 7.71 -1.02
CA GLY A 325 39.07 7.38 -0.15
C GLY A 325 38.11 6.37 -0.76
N SER A 326 37.09 5.99 -0.01
CA SER A 326 36.00 5.13 -0.49
C SER A 326 34.68 5.88 -0.47
N PHE A 327 33.81 5.58 -1.41
CA PHE A 327 32.44 6.10 -1.43
C PHE A 327 31.43 4.96 -1.56
N SER A 328 30.23 5.22 -1.06
CA SER A 328 29.05 4.40 -1.29
C SER A 328 27.88 5.33 -1.60
N GLY A 329 27.11 5.00 -2.62
CA GLY A 329 25.88 5.67 -3.00
C GLY A 329 24.79 4.64 -3.25
N GLU A 330 23.55 4.99 -2.94
CA GLU A 330 22.42 4.09 -3.04
C GLU A 330 21.15 4.88 -3.33
N ILE A 331 20.36 4.45 -4.30
CA ILE A 331 19.05 5.03 -4.56
C ILE A 331 18.06 3.93 -4.87
N VAL A 332 16.90 3.98 -4.21
CA VAL A 332 15.79 3.07 -4.44
C VAL A 332 14.55 3.88 -4.75
N GLU A 333 14.03 3.70 -5.96
CA GLU A 333 12.80 4.33 -6.42
C GLU A 333 11.81 3.31 -6.96
N GLU A 334 10.53 3.59 -6.78
CA GLU A 334 9.44 2.83 -7.35
C GLU A 334 8.60 3.75 -8.23
N THR A 335 8.29 3.30 -9.44
CA THR A 335 7.33 4.00 -10.30
C THR A 335 5.96 4.05 -9.64
N GLN A 336 5.17 5.09 -9.94
CA GLN A 336 3.85 5.21 -9.30
C GLN A 336 3.02 3.93 -9.55
N PRO A 337 2.49 3.29 -8.49
CA PRO A 337 1.71 2.07 -8.64
C PRO A 337 0.45 2.33 -9.43
N MET A 338 0.32 1.64 -10.56
CA MET A 338 -0.81 1.76 -11.46
C MET A 338 -1.71 0.54 -11.33
N PRO A 339 -3.04 0.71 -11.40
CA PRO A 339 -3.92 -0.45 -11.41
C PRO A 339 -3.64 -1.31 -12.63
N SER A 340 -3.74 -2.62 -12.45
CA SER A 340 -3.70 -3.55 -13.59
C SER A 340 -4.83 -3.22 -14.57
N GLU A 341 -4.57 -3.39 -15.87
CA GLU A 341 -5.50 -3.07 -16.98
C GLU A 341 -6.87 -3.78 -16.92
N VAL A 342 -7.08 -4.65 -15.94
CA VAL A 342 -8.24 -5.53 -15.75
C VAL A 342 -9.42 -4.84 -15.02
N LEU A 343 -9.24 -3.65 -14.47
CA LEU A 343 -10.28 -2.96 -13.69
C LEU A 343 -11.29 -2.20 -14.58
N SER A 344 -12.11 -2.94 -15.31
CA SER A 344 -13.30 -2.40 -15.97
C SER A 344 -14.45 -2.18 -14.96
N ALA A 345 -15.33 -1.22 -15.25
CA ALA A 345 -16.49 -0.94 -14.41
C ALA A 345 -17.36 -2.19 -14.24
N MET A 346 -17.37 -2.73 -13.02
CA MET A 346 -17.99 -4.03 -12.77
C MET A 346 -19.52 -3.93 -12.85
N SER A 347 -20.11 -4.60 -13.85
CA SER A 347 -21.55 -4.83 -13.97
C SER A 347 -21.92 -6.21 -13.42
N LEU A 348 -23.18 -6.42 -13.03
CA LEU A 348 -23.64 -7.71 -12.52
C LEU A 348 -23.43 -8.86 -13.53
N PRO A 349 -23.76 -8.71 -14.84
CA PRO A 349 -23.48 -9.74 -15.83
C PRO A 349 -21.99 -10.04 -15.97
N ALA A 350 -21.14 -9.02 -16.01
CA ALA A 350 -19.69 -9.19 -16.09
C ALA A 350 -19.14 -9.91 -14.85
N ALA A 351 -19.65 -9.60 -13.66
CA ALA A 351 -19.24 -10.25 -12.43
C ALA A 351 -19.67 -11.71 -12.32
N LEU A 352 -20.84 -12.06 -12.87
CA LEU A 352 -21.31 -13.44 -12.94
C LEU A 352 -20.55 -14.27 -13.99
N ALA A 353 -20.12 -13.63 -15.09
CA ALA A 353 -19.26 -14.25 -16.09
C ALA A 353 -17.81 -14.45 -15.58
N GLY A 354 -17.32 -13.54 -14.74
CA GLY A 354 -15.97 -13.59 -14.18
C GLY A 354 -15.75 -14.76 -13.21
N ALA A 355 -14.72 -15.58 -13.45
CA ALA A 355 -14.39 -16.73 -12.60
C ALA A 355 -14.05 -16.35 -11.15
N ARG A 356 -13.45 -15.17 -10.93
CA ARG A 356 -13.07 -14.65 -9.60
C ARG A 356 -14.28 -14.10 -8.83
N SER A 357 -15.12 -13.31 -9.48
CA SER A 357 -16.23 -12.56 -8.86
C SER A 357 -17.52 -13.36 -8.73
N ARG A 358 -17.77 -14.36 -9.59
CA ARG A 358 -19.03 -15.12 -9.62
C ARG A 358 -19.44 -15.69 -8.26
N TRP A 359 -18.49 -16.31 -7.56
CA TRP A 359 -18.76 -16.94 -6.27
C TRP A 359 -18.94 -15.93 -5.13
N LEU A 360 -18.34 -14.74 -5.24
CA LEU A 360 -18.64 -13.63 -4.32
C LEU A 360 -20.07 -13.10 -4.53
N VAL A 361 -20.53 -13.03 -5.78
CA VAL A 361 -21.92 -12.67 -6.09
C VAL A 361 -22.89 -13.71 -5.52
N ILE A 362 -22.60 -15.01 -5.68
CA ILE A 362 -23.43 -16.09 -5.12
C ILE A 362 -23.47 -16.03 -3.59
N LEU A 363 -22.33 -15.79 -2.93
CA LEU A 363 -22.26 -15.65 -1.47
C LEU A 363 -23.10 -14.45 -0.98
N ASN A 364 -23.03 -13.31 -1.67
CA ASN A 364 -23.83 -12.14 -1.33
C ASN A 364 -25.33 -12.34 -1.63
N LEU A 365 -25.66 -13.03 -2.72
CA LEU A 365 -27.05 -13.38 -3.04
C LEU A 365 -27.64 -14.30 -1.98
N TYR A 366 -26.89 -15.32 -1.55
CA TYR A 366 -27.28 -16.18 -0.43
C TYR A 366 -27.49 -15.38 0.85
N GLY A 367 -26.57 -14.45 1.16
CA GLY A 367 -26.71 -13.53 2.28
C GLY A 367 -27.96 -12.66 2.20
N LEU A 368 -28.25 -12.09 1.03
CA LEU A 368 -29.44 -11.28 0.76
C LEU A 368 -30.73 -12.08 0.96
N LEU A 369 -30.79 -13.30 0.42
CA LEU A 369 -31.95 -14.19 0.58
C LEU A 369 -32.19 -14.50 2.06
N MET A 370 -31.14 -14.79 2.83
CA MET A 370 -31.26 -15.01 4.28
C MET A 370 -31.72 -13.76 5.03
N LEU A 371 -31.21 -12.57 4.67
CA LEU A 371 -31.69 -11.32 5.26
C LEU A 371 -33.16 -11.06 4.93
N CYS A 372 -33.60 -11.28 3.69
CA CYS A 372 -34.99 -11.11 3.28
C CYS A 372 -35.91 -12.12 3.98
N ALA A 373 -35.53 -13.39 4.01
CA ALA A 373 -36.26 -14.43 4.72
C ALA A 373 -36.41 -14.10 6.21
N GLY A 374 -35.36 -13.54 6.84
CA GLY A 374 -35.42 -13.09 8.23
C GLY A 374 -36.39 -11.93 8.45
N ALA A 375 -36.39 -10.93 7.56
CA ALA A 375 -37.33 -9.82 7.63
C ALA A 375 -38.78 -10.26 7.40
N VAL A 376 -39.03 -11.17 6.45
CA VAL A 376 -40.37 -11.76 6.25
C VAL A 376 -40.82 -12.53 7.48
N ALA A 377 -39.95 -13.38 8.04
CA ALA A 377 -40.29 -14.15 9.23
C ALA A 377 -40.62 -13.25 10.42
N LEU A 378 -39.86 -12.16 10.63
CA LEU A 378 -40.18 -11.19 11.69
C LEU A 378 -41.50 -10.47 11.43
N LEU A 379 -41.81 -10.12 10.18
CA LEU A 379 -43.10 -9.53 9.83
C LEU A 379 -44.26 -10.52 10.07
N LEU A 380 -44.10 -11.79 9.69
CA LEU A 380 -45.09 -12.83 9.94
C LEU A 380 -45.31 -13.07 11.44
N PHE A 381 -44.25 -13.04 12.24
CA PHE A 381 -44.33 -13.06 13.69
C PHE A 381 -45.20 -11.90 14.21
N VAL A 382 -44.92 -10.68 13.77
CA VAL A 382 -45.67 -9.47 14.16
C VAL A 382 -47.14 -9.56 13.77
N MET A 383 -47.45 -9.99 12.54
CA MET A 383 -48.82 -10.04 12.02
C MET A 383 -49.68 -11.11 12.69
N ARG A 384 -49.06 -12.16 13.25
CA ARG A 384 -49.75 -13.27 13.93
C ARG A 384 -49.68 -13.17 15.46
N PHE A 385 -49.03 -12.13 16.00
CA PHE A 385 -48.84 -12.01 17.43
C PHE A 385 -50.14 -11.65 18.15
N GLU A 386 -50.55 -12.51 19.09
CA GLU A 386 -51.70 -12.26 19.97
C GLU A 386 -51.27 -12.19 21.44
N ALA A 387 -51.77 -11.20 22.19
CA ALA A 387 -51.45 -11.04 23.63
C ALA A 387 -52.03 -12.11 24.56
N GLY A 388 -52.83 -13.06 24.05
CA GLY A 388 -53.38 -14.18 24.84
C GLY A 388 -52.37 -15.29 25.14
N GLY A 389 -51.19 -15.26 24.52
CA GLY A 389 -50.12 -16.22 24.71
C GLY A 389 -49.26 -16.36 23.45
N VAL A 390 -47.98 -16.70 23.61
CA VAL A 390 -47.10 -16.99 22.48
C VAL A 390 -47.24 -18.47 22.15
N GLU A 391 -47.99 -18.79 21.10
CA GLU A 391 -47.98 -20.15 20.57
C GLU A 391 -46.58 -20.52 20.06
N LEU A 392 -46.23 -21.80 20.20
CA LEU A 392 -44.96 -22.37 19.73
C LEU A 392 -44.70 -22.06 18.23
N SER A 393 -45.77 -22.11 17.43
CA SER A 393 -45.76 -21.80 15.99
C SER A 393 -45.36 -20.35 15.71
N ILE A 394 -45.74 -19.42 16.57
CA ILE A 394 -45.47 -17.98 16.45
C ILE A 394 -44.01 -17.71 16.88
N ALA A 395 -43.57 -18.27 18.00
CA ALA A 395 -42.18 -18.15 18.48
C ALA A 395 -41.14 -18.68 17.47
N ALA A 396 -41.51 -19.67 16.66
CA ALA A 396 -40.65 -20.21 15.60
C ALA A 396 -40.27 -19.15 14.55
N TYR A 397 -41.18 -18.23 14.21
CA TYR A 397 -40.88 -17.16 13.24
C TYR A 397 -39.85 -16.16 13.77
N LEU A 398 -39.93 -15.78 15.05
CA LEU A 398 -38.96 -14.87 15.67
C LEU A 398 -37.55 -15.48 15.71
N THR A 399 -37.47 -16.75 16.09
CA THR A 399 -36.21 -17.48 16.21
C THR A 399 -35.59 -17.76 14.84
N PHE A 400 -36.41 -18.10 13.84
CA PHE A 400 -35.98 -18.20 12.45
C PHE A 400 -35.51 -16.84 11.90
N ALA A 401 -36.21 -15.75 12.22
CA ALA A 401 -35.81 -14.41 11.81
C ALA A 401 -34.40 -14.06 12.29
N PHE A 402 -34.11 -14.36 13.56
CA PHE A 402 -32.80 -14.18 14.15
C PHE A 402 -31.70 -15.04 13.50
N VAL A 403 -32.01 -16.31 13.19
CA VAL A 403 -31.07 -17.21 12.49
C VAL A 403 -30.74 -16.69 11.10
N ALA A 404 -31.75 -16.42 10.29
CA ALA A 404 -31.59 -15.96 8.92
C ALA A 404 -30.87 -14.59 8.87
N PHE A 405 -31.18 -13.70 9.82
CA PHE A 405 -30.45 -12.45 10.00
C PHE A 405 -28.96 -12.67 10.29
N SER A 406 -28.64 -13.56 11.24
CA SER A 406 -27.25 -13.84 11.66
C SER A 406 -26.41 -14.41 10.52
N VAL A 407 -26.97 -15.38 9.78
CA VAL A 407 -26.31 -16.00 8.61
C VAL A 407 -26.15 -14.98 7.48
N GLY A 408 -27.20 -14.21 7.18
CA GLY A 408 -27.15 -13.19 6.15
C GLY A 408 -26.06 -12.15 6.41
N ARG A 409 -25.99 -11.68 7.66
CA ARG A 409 -24.93 -10.78 8.12
C ARG A 409 -23.53 -11.38 8.01
N PHE A 410 -23.38 -12.66 8.35
CA PHE A 410 -22.10 -13.36 8.27
C PHE A 410 -21.58 -13.43 6.83
N CYS A 411 -22.47 -13.65 5.85
CA CYS A 411 -22.12 -13.68 4.43
C CYS A 411 -21.55 -12.34 3.95
N PHE A 412 -22.26 -11.23 4.20
CA PHE A 412 -21.80 -9.88 3.81
C PHE A 412 -20.48 -9.50 4.46
N ARG A 413 -20.29 -9.79 5.76
CA ARG A 413 -19.03 -9.54 6.45
C ARG A 413 -17.86 -10.33 5.87
N SER A 414 -18.12 -11.56 5.46
CA SER A 414 -17.07 -12.46 4.93
C SER A 414 -16.67 -12.09 3.50
N SER A 415 -17.60 -11.59 2.69
CA SER A 415 -17.35 -11.17 1.31
C SER A 415 -16.74 -9.77 1.20
N GLU A 416 -17.07 -8.84 2.10
CA GLU A 416 -16.63 -7.44 2.06
C GLU A 416 -15.10 -7.29 1.90
N LYS A 417 -14.32 -8.09 2.65
CA LYS A 417 -12.85 -8.06 2.57
C LYS A 417 -12.33 -8.50 1.20
N LEU A 418 -13.01 -9.45 0.58
CA LEU A 418 -12.62 -9.99 -0.72
C LEU A 418 -13.05 -9.05 -1.87
N TRP A 419 -14.19 -8.36 -1.73
CA TRP A 419 -14.59 -7.29 -2.64
C TRP A 419 -13.62 -6.11 -2.61
N GLY A 420 -13.00 -5.82 -1.46
CA GLY A 420 -12.02 -4.73 -1.32
C GLY A 420 -10.68 -4.92 -2.02
N ARG A 421 -10.50 -5.99 -2.81
CA ARG A 421 -9.24 -6.33 -3.46
C ARG A 421 -8.95 -5.45 -4.68
N PHE A 422 -7.78 -4.81 -4.70
CA PHE A 422 -7.24 -4.11 -5.86
C PHE A 422 -5.84 -4.60 -6.19
N ASP A 423 -5.62 -4.92 -7.46
CA ASP A 423 -4.34 -5.38 -7.99
C ASP A 423 -3.62 -4.21 -8.69
N PHE A 424 -2.40 -3.90 -8.24
CA PHE A 424 -1.53 -2.83 -8.73
C PHE A 424 -0.22 -3.40 -9.28
N VAL A 425 0.36 -2.68 -10.23
CA VAL A 425 1.65 -2.98 -10.85
C VAL A 425 2.54 -1.75 -10.71
N SER A 426 3.78 -1.98 -10.31
CA SER A 426 4.83 -0.97 -10.26
C SER A 426 6.19 -1.56 -10.63
N GLU A 427 7.17 -0.70 -10.93
CA GLU A 427 8.55 -1.08 -11.16
C GLU A 427 9.40 -0.54 -10.02
N VAL A 428 10.12 -1.40 -9.31
CA VAL A 428 11.12 -1.00 -8.32
C VAL A 428 12.48 -1.06 -8.98
N ILE A 429 13.20 0.05 -8.91
CA ILE A 429 14.54 0.22 -9.46
C ILE A 429 15.46 0.60 -8.30
N TRP A 430 16.51 -0.17 -8.13
CA TRP A 430 17.52 0.04 -7.11
C TRP A 430 18.88 0.15 -7.79
N LEU A 431 19.62 1.22 -7.48
CA LEU A 431 20.96 1.48 -7.95
C LEU A 431 21.89 1.57 -6.72
N GLU A 432 22.98 0.81 -6.74
CA GLU A 432 24.06 0.87 -5.75
C GLU A 432 25.38 1.19 -6.47
N LEU A 433 26.11 2.15 -5.92
CA LEU A 433 27.42 2.57 -6.38
C LEU A 433 28.38 2.37 -5.21
N ALA A 434 29.45 1.61 -5.41
CA ALA A 434 30.49 1.46 -4.41
C ALA A 434 31.85 1.39 -5.09
N GLY A 435 32.82 2.16 -4.59
CA GLY A 435 34.14 2.22 -5.20
C GLY A 435 35.15 3.01 -4.37
N GLN A 436 36.38 3.03 -4.88
CA GLN A 436 37.44 3.86 -4.35
C GLN A 436 37.70 5.03 -5.30
N TYR A 437 38.08 6.18 -4.74
CA TYR A 437 38.47 7.35 -5.51
C TYR A 437 39.87 7.80 -5.13
N THR A 438 40.54 8.42 -6.08
CA THR A 438 41.77 9.18 -5.91
C THR A 438 41.53 10.60 -6.39
N THR A 439 41.96 11.60 -5.61
CA THR A 439 41.83 13.01 -6.00
C THR A 439 43.18 13.51 -6.51
N ALA A 440 43.16 14.11 -7.69
CA ALA A 440 44.32 14.76 -8.28
C ALA A 440 44.08 16.28 -8.24
N ARG A 441 44.93 17.00 -7.50
CA ARG A 441 44.90 18.47 -7.49
C ARG A 441 45.95 18.98 -8.47
N ASN A 442 45.51 19.41 -9.63
CA ASN A 442 46.38 20.03 -10.62
C ASN A 442 46.33 21.55 -10.41
N ARG A 443 47.40 22.08 -9.83
CA ARG A 443 47.66 23.52 -9.74
C ARG A 443 48.36 23.97 -11.02
N LEU A 444 47.70 24.80 -11.82
CA LEU A 444 48.34 25.49 -12.93
C LEU A 444 48.62 26.94 -12.53
N GLY A 445 49.90 27.30 -12.52
CA GLY A 445 50.42 28.63 -12.19
C GLY A 445 51.89 28.56 -11.82
N ASN A 446 52.65 29.64 -12.04
CA ASN A 446 54.01 29.75 -11.53
C ASN A 446 53.94 30.11 -10.04
N ASP A 447 54.40 29.22 -9.16
CA ASP A 447 54.34 29.37 -7.70
C ASP A 447 55.01 30.68 -7.20
N PHE A 448 55.93 31.24 -7.99
CA PHE A 448 56.75 32.38 -7.61
C PHE A 448 56.33 33.74 -8.18
N SER A 449 55.55 33.82 -9.27
CA SER A 449 55.34 35.11 -9.98
C SER A 449 53.94 35.37 -10.55
N SER A 450 53.02 34.40 -10.50
CA SER A 450 51.70 34.56 -11.13
C SER A 450 50.60 34.94 -10.13
N THR A 451 49.83 35.98 -10.47
CA THR A 451 48.64 36.44 -9.73
C THR A 451 47.37 35.64 -10.07
N VAL A 452 47.40 34.83 -11.14
CA VAL A 452 46.28 33.96 -11.56
C VAL A 452 46.66 32.52 -11.25
N ARG A 453 46.05 31.96 -10.21
CA ARG A 453 46.17 30.54 -9.84
C ARG A 453 44.90 29.84 -10.28
N THR A 454 45.04 28.83 -11.13
CA THR A 454 43.91 27.98 -11.52
C THR A 454 44.13 26.62 -10.87
N GLU A 455 43.33 26.30 -9.87
CA GLU A 455 43.32 24.97 -9.26
C GLU A 455 42.19 24.16 -9.91
N SER A 456 42.55 23.04 -10.52
CA SER A 456 41.57 22.05 -10.98
C SER A 456 41.70 20.80 -10.11
N ASN A 457 40.59 20.40 -9.50
CA ASN A 457 40.52 19.17 -8.72
C ASN A 457 39.85 18.11 -9.60
N GLY A 458 40.66 17.17 -10.09
CA GLY A 458 40.19 15.98 -10.77
C GLY A 458 39.86 14.89 -9.74
N ILE A 459 38.77 14.18 -9.96
CA ILE A 459 38.44 12.97 -9.21
C ILE A 459 38.57 11.81 -10.18
N HIS A 460 39.44 10.86 -9.84
CA HIS A 460 39.60 9.62 -10.56
C HIS A 460 39.03 8.49 -9.72
N VAL A 461 38.28 7.59 -10.35
CA VAL A 461 37.64 6.46 -9.70
C VAL A 461 38.17 5.20 -10.35
N ASP A 462 39.09 4.55 -9.64
CA ASP A 462 39.72 3.29 -10.02
C ASP A 462 38.85 2.13 -9.51
N ALA A 463 38.07 1.52 -10.40
CA ALA A 463 37.19 0.38 -10.14
C ALA A 463 35.98 0.64 -9.22
N MET A 464 35.00 1.43 -9.69
CA MET A 464 33.66 1.48 -9.11
C MET A 464 32.82 0.30 -9.57
N THR A 465 32.15 -0.35 -8.62
CA THR A 465 31.05 -1.27 -8.90
C THR A 465 29.73 -0.50 -8.97
N MET A 466 29.04 -0.62 -10.09
CA MET A 466 27.68 -0.14 -10.30
C MET A 466 26.77 -1.35 -10.41
N ARG A 467 25.77 -1.44 -9.53
CA ARG A 467 24.78 -2.50 -9.53
C ARG A 467 23.40 -1.90 -9.76
N VAL A 468 22.71 -2.41 -10.77
CA VAL A 468 21.35 -2.00 -11.11
C VAL A 468 20.45 -3.20 -10.93
N TRP A 469 19.45 -3.05 -10.07
CA TRP A 469 18.40 -4.03 -9.81
C TRP A 469 17.09 -3.48 -10.32
N THR A 470 16.36 -4.26 -11.13
CA THR A 470 14.99 -3.93 -11.50
C THR A 470 14.05 -5.10 -11.27
N ALA A 471 12.87 -4.80 -10.76
CA ALA A 471 11.79 -5.76 -10.63
C ALA A 471 10.43 -5.09 -10.82
N ARG A 472 9.60 -5.72 -11.65
CA ARG A 472 8.17 -5.44 -11.75
C ARG A 472 7.47 -6.11 -10.58
N ILE A 473 6.88 -5.30 -9.71
CA ILE A 473 6.15 -5.73 -8.52
C ILE A 473 4.66 -5.77 -8.84
N GLU A 474 4.06 -6.93 -8.69
CA GLU A 474 2.61 -7.07 -8.61
C GLU A 474 2.21 -7.06 -7.14
N SER A 475 1.23 -6.24 -6.81
CA SER A 475 0.87 -5.98 -5.43
C SER A 475 -0.62 -5.79 -5.24
N VAL A 476 -1.12 -6.08 -4.04
CA VAL A 476 -2.54 -6.13 -3.74
C VAL A 476 -2.86 -5.34 -2.48
N VAL A 477 -4.00 -4.63 -2.50
CA VAL A 477 -4.55 -3.92 -1.33
C VAL A 477 -5.98 -4.38 -1.08
N PHE A 478 -6.38 -4.51 0.19
CA PHE A 478 -7.73 -4.95 0.63
C PHE A 478 -8.56 -3.80 1.22
N GLY A 479 -8.53 -2.64 0.56
CA GLY A 479 -9.20 -1.41 0.98
C GLY A 479 -8.40 -0.17 0.56
N LYS A 480 -8.99 1.03 0.68
CA LYS A 480 -8.34 2.26 0.21
C LYS A 480 -7.06 2.65 0.98
N ASP A 481 -7.07 2.50 2.31
CA ASP A 481 -6.00 3.00 3.21
C ASP A 481 -5.16 1.85 3.82
N GLN A 482 -5.30 0.63 3.28
CA GLN A 482 -4.59 -0.52 3.83
C GLN A 482 -3.17 -0.64 3.26
N LYS A 483 -2.29 -1.32 4.02
CA LYS A 483 -0.96 -1.68 3.55
C LYS A 483 -1.06 -2.54 2.29
N ARG A 484 -0.16 -2.28 1.36
CA ARG A 484 0.02 -3.02 0.12
C ARG A 484 0.88 -4.26 0.34
N TRP A 485 0.47 -5.38 -0.25
CA TRP A 485 1.13 -6.67 -0.13
C TRP A 485 1.70 -7.09 -1.48
N ILE A 486 2.98 -7.44 -1.53
CA ILE A 486 3.61 -7.95 -2.75
C ILE A 486 3.11 -9.38 -3.00
N THR A 487 2.63 -9.64 -4.21
CA THR A 487 2.17 -10.97 -4.63
C THR A 487 3.08 -11.62 -5.65
N ALA A 488 3.71 -10.84 -6.53
CA ALA A 488 4.68 -11.35 -7.49
C ALA A 488 5.80 -10.34 -7.73
N MET A 489 6.95 -10.84 -8.18
CA MET A 489 8.13 -10.05 -8.47
C MET A 489 8.78 -10.59 -9.73
N ASN A 490 8.79 -9.82 -10.81
CA ASN A 490 9.30 -10.26 -12.10
C ASN A 490 10.49 -9.41 -12.51
N GLY A 491 11.64 -10.03 -12.74
CA GLY A 491 12.84 -9.35 -13.22
C GLY A 491 12.65 -8.82 -14.65
N GLN A 492 13.11 -7.61 -14.92
CA GLN A 492 13.03 -6.98 -16.24
C GLN A 492 14.44 -6.80 -16.83
N SER A 493 15.00 -7.86 -17.42
CA SER A 493 16.36 -7.87 -18.01
C SER A 493 16.61 -6.73 -18.98
N ASP A 494 15.64 -6.41 -19.81
CA ASP A 494 15.78 -5.41 -20.87
C ASP A 494 15.88 -4.00 -20.27
N ILE A 495 15.12 -3.72 -19.21
CA ILE A 495 15.16 -2.44 -18.51
C ILE A 495 16.43 -2.33 -17.67
N THR A 496 16.84 -3.40 -16.99
CA THR A 496 18.08 -3.42 -16.20
C THR A 496 19.30 -3.16 -17.07
N SER A 497 19.46 -3.93 -18.14
CA SER A 497 20.59 -3.83 -19.06
C SER A 497 20.60 -2.49 -19.80
N GLY A 498 19.44 -2.01 -20.25
CA GLY A 498 19.30 -0.69 -20.89
C GLY A 498 19.68 0.46 -19.95
N LEU A 499 19.21 0.44 -18.69
CA LEU A 499 19.55 1.47 -17.71
C LEU A 499 21.03 1.42 -17.30
N ALA A 500 21.56 0.21 -17.09
CA ALA A 500 22.98 0.03 -16.75
C ALA A 500 23.89 0.50 -17.90
N ALA A 501 23.54 0.20 -19.15
CA ALA A 501 24.24 0.67 -20.34
C ALA A 501 24.21 2.21 -20.42
N HIS A 502 23.02 2.84 -20.31
CA HIS A 502 22.86 4.30 -20.36
C HIS A 502 23.70 5.02 -19.30
N LEU A 503 23.63 4.57 -18.04
CA LEU A 503 24.40 5.17 -16.94
C LEU A 503 25.91 4.96 -17.14
N SER A 504 26.33 3.80 -17.64
CA SER A 504 27.75 3.54 -17.93
C SER A 504 28.28 4.40 -19.07
N GLU A 505 27.49 4.61 -20.12
CA GLU A 505 27.84 5.44 -21.26
C GLU A 505 27.92 6.91 -20.85
N PHE A 506 26.93 7.41 -20.09
CA PHE A 506 26.95 8.75 -19.52
C PHE A 506 28.20 8.99 -18.67
N ALA A 507 28.54 8.05 -17.80
CA ALA A 507 29.69 8.18 -16.91
C ALA A 507 31.03 8.19 -17.68
N ARG A 508 31.14 7.40 -18.77
CA ARG A 508 32.30 7.41 -19.66
C ARG A 508 32.36 8.67 -20.52
N ALA A 509 31.25 9.15 -21.06
CA ALA A 509 31.21 10.35 -21.89
C ALA A 509 31.60 11.63 -21.12
N ARG A 510 31.27 11.69 -19.82
CA ARG A 510 31.64 12.78 -18.91
C ARG A 510 33.10 12.70 -18.44
N SER A 511 33.86 11.66 -18.82
CA SER A 511 35.29 11.54 -18.52
C SER A 511 36.18 12.49 -19.34
N MET A 512 35.74 13.74 -19.55
CA MET A 512 36.58 14.75 -20.14
C MET A 512 37.59 15.24 -19.10
N PHE A 513 38.79 14.68 -19.17
CA PHE A 513 39.98 15.50 -18.94
C PHE A 513 39.82 16.77 -19.79
N VAL A 514 39.63 17.92 -19.15
CA VAL A 514 39.98 19.20 -19.76
C VAL A 514 41.51 19.28 -19.72
N ALA A 515 42.16 18.43 -20.51
CA ALA A 515 43.41 18.86 -21.12
C ALA A 515 42.98 19.86 -22.20
N PRO A 516 43.55 21.08 -22.25
CA PRO A 516 43.23 22.03 -23.30
C PRO A 516 43.63 21.42 -24.65
N THR A 517 42.68 20.81 -25.35
CA THR A 517 42.88 20.21 -26.67
C THR A 517 42.65 21.21 -27.79
N ASN A 518 42.06 22.37 -27.46
CA ASN A 518 41.85 23.44 -28.42
C ASN A 518 43.18 24.15 -28.69
N ALA A 519 43.59 24.21 -29.96
CA ALA A 519 44.81 24.90 -30.38
C ALA A 519 44.84 26.38 -29.93
N ASP A 520 43.67 27.00 -29.81
CA ASP A 520 43.51 28.35 -29.28
C ASP A 520 43.82 28.46 -27.78
N ASP A 521 43.49 27.44 -26.97
CA ASP A 521 43.80 27.45 -25.54
C ASP A 521 45.27 27.12 -25.29
N LEU A 522 45.87 26.21 -26.07
CA LEU A 522 47.32 26.01 -26.10
C LEU A 522 48.05 27.29 -26.58
N GLY A 523 47.48 27.98 -27.56
CA GLY A 523 47.98 29.25 -28.08
C GLY A 523 47.92 30.37 -27.04
N LYS A 524 46.83 30.48 -26.28
CA LYS A 524 46.70 31.42 -25.16
C LYS A 524 47.68 31.11 -24.03
N ILE A 525 47.89 29.83 -23.71
CA ILE A 525 48.88 29.41 -22.71
C ILE A 525 50.29 29.77 -23.17
N ALA A 526 50.65 29.49 -24.43
CA ALA A 526 51.94 29.86 -25.02
C ALA A 526 52.14 31.38 -25.12
N ALA A 527 51.10 32.13 -25.46
CA ALA A 527 51.10 33.60 -25.50
C ALA A 527 51.30 34.20 -24.09
N THR A 528 50.69 33.58 -23.07
CA THR A 528 50.85 34.04 -21.69
C THR A 528 52.25 33.72 -21.15
N GLN A 529 52.83 32.57 -21.50
CA GLN A 529 54.20 32.20 -21.12
C GLN A 529 55.25 33.08 -21.82
N SER A 530 55.07 33.36 -23.12
CA SER A 530 55.96 34.28 -23.85
C SER A 530 55.85 35.72 -23.36
N GLY A 531 54.65 36.19 -23.00
CA GLY A 531 54.46 37.49 -22.34
C GLY A 531 55.16 37.58 -20.99
N GLN A 532 55.15 36.51 -20.18
CA GLN A 532 55.89 36.46 -18.91
C GLN A 532 57.41 36.44 -19.12
N ALA A 533 57.91 35.73 -20.14
CA ALA A 533 59.33 35.74 -20.49
C ALA A 533 59.81 37.13 -20.95
N ALA A 534 58.99 37.85 -21.73
CA ALA A 534 59.28 39.21 -22.16
C ALA A 534 59.29 40.21 -20.98
N VAL A 535 58.38 40.06 -20.02
CA VAL A 535 58.37 40.87 -18.79
C VAL A 535 59.58 40.58 -17.92
N ALA A 536 60.00 39.31 -17.80
CA ALA A 536 61.21 38.94 -17.08
C ALA A 536 62.48 39.52 -17.73
N GLN A 537 62.57 39.53 -19.06
CA GLN A 537 63.65 40.18 -19.80
C GLN A 537 63.64 41.72 -19.62
N ALA A 538 62.48 42.36 -19.69
CA ALA A 538 62.35 43.80 -19.48
C ALA A 538 62.74 44.22 -18.04
N LEU A 539 62.42 43.39 -17.04
CA LEU A 539 62.86 43.62 -15.67
C LEU A 539 64.38 43.51 -15.51
N GLN A 540 65.02 42.68 -16.34
CA GLN A 540 66.47 42.47 -16.35
C GLN A 540 67.23 43.59 -17.08
N GLU A 541 66.61 44.21 -18.09
CA GLU A 541 67.12 45.44 -18.73
C GLU A 541 67.02 46.68 -17.84
N LEU A 542 65.99 46.76 -16.97
CA LEU A 542 65.83 47.85 -15.98
C LEU A 542 66.89 47.85 -14.87
N LEU A 543 67.69 46.78 -14.73
CA LEU A 543 68.80 46.67 -13.77
C LEU A 543 70.13 47.21 -14.34
N VAL A 544 70.15 47.73 -15.57
CA VAL A 544 71.32 48.40 -16.16
C VAL A 544 71.19 49.93 -16.00
N PRO A 545 72.13 50.63 -15.36
CA PRO A 545 71.97 52.07 -15.09
C PRO A 545 72.17 52.91 -16.36
N PRO A 546 71.33 53.94 -16.61
CA PRO A 546 71.42 54.73 -17.83
C PRO A 546 72.42 55.90 -17.71
N VAL A 547 73.09 56.16 -18.83
CA VAL A 547 73.98 57.31 -19.07
C VAL A 547 73.13 58.57 -19.33
N ALA A 548 73.53 59.69 -18.72
CA ALA A 548 72.82 60.97 -18.76
C ALA A 548 73.03 61.74 -20.07
N VAL A 549 71.96 62.36 -20.58
CA VAL A 549 72.02 63.49 -21.54
C VAL A 549 70.98 64.53 -21.14
N ALA A 550 71.42 65.79 -21.07
CA ALA A 550 70.64 66.96 -20.68
C ALA A 550 69.95 67.64 -21.89
N SER A 551 68.71 68.13 -21.71
CA SER A 551 68.11 69.17 -22.55
C SER A 551 66.95 69.90 -21.85
N ALA A 552 66.68 71.11 -22.35
CA ALA A 552 66.18 72.31 -21.68
C ALA A 552 64.68 72.37 -21.29
N ASP A 553 64.41 73.27 -20.33
CA ASP A 553 63.14 73.91 -19.95
C ASP A 553 61.87 73.04 -19.89
N ARG A 554 61.80 72.22 -18.84
CA ARG A 554 60.60 71.43 -18.50
C ARG A 554 59.58 72.20 -17.66
N PHE A 555 59.79 73.46 -17.27
CA PHE A 555 58.96 74.13 -16.27
C PHE A 555 58.52 75.54 -16.70
N CYS A 556 57.34 75.96 -16.24
CA CYS A 556 56.80 77.29 -16.44
C CYS A 556 57.60 78.35 -15.69
N GLY A 557 58.03 79.42 -16.37
CA GLY A 557 58.78 80.52 -15.76
C GLY A 557 57.99 81.33 -14.72
N GLU A 558 56.66 81.35 -14.78
CA GLU A 558 55.83 82.11 -13.83
C GLU A 558 55.44 81.32 -12.57
N CYS A 559 55.18 80.01 -12.69
CA CYS A 559 54.65 79.22 -11.57
C CYS A 559 55.38 77.89 -11.33
N GLY A 560 56.43 77.58 -12.09
CA GLY A 560 57.28 76.40 -11.88
C GLY A 560 56.62 75.05 -12.22
N VAL A 561 55.41 75.02 -12.79
CA VAL A 561 54.71 73.78 -13.15
C VAL A 561 55.31 73.16 -14.41
N ALA A 562 55.45 71.84 -14.42
CA ALA A 562 56.03 71.12 -15.55
C ALA A 562 55.21 71.30 -16.82
N ARG A 563 55.86 71.63 -17.94
CA ARG A 563 55.24 71.74 -19.25
C ARG A 563 54.92 70.34 -19.77
N LEU A 564 53.64 70.06 -19.96
CA LEU A 564 53.20 68.90 -20.73
C LEU A 564 53.58 69.10 -22.20
N ALA A 565 54.06 68.05 -22.85
CA ALA A 565 54.42 68.09 -24.27
C ALA A 565 53.25 68.66 -25.08
N GLU A 566 53.54 69.63 -25.97
CA GLU A 566 52.58 70.32 -26.85
C GLU A 566 51.64 71.36 -26.20
N ALA A 567 51.72 71.63 -24.88
CA ALA A 567 50.93 72.68 -24.26
C ALA A 567 51.39 74.10 -24.67
N ARG A 568 50.44 74.94 -25.11
CA ARG A 568 50.64 76.38 -25.43
C ARG A 568 50.44 77.31 -24.23
N PHE A 569 49.69 76.86 -23.23
CA PHE A 569 49.42 77.58 -21.98
C PHE A 569 49.75 76.69 -20.79
N CYS A 570 50.19 77.28 -19.69
CA CYS A 570 50.48 76.57 -18.45
C CYS A 570 49.19 76.08 -17.78
N SER A 571 49.13 74.81 -17.39
CA SER A 571 47.98 74.22 -16.69
C SER A 571 47.78 74.75 -15.27
N GLY A 572 48.82 75.33 -14.64
CA GLY A 572 48.74 75.88 -13.29
C GLY A 572 48.19 77.30 -13.24
N CYS A 573 48.73 78.20 -14.08
CA CYS A 573 48.46 79.64 -14.01
C CYS A 573 47.78 80.24 -15.25
N GLY A 574 47.64 79.47 -16.34
CA GLY A 574 47.08 79.96 -17.60
C GLY A 574 48.00 80.87 -18.42
N GLY A 575 49.21 81.19 -17.92
CA GLY A 575 50.23 81.96 -18.65
C GLY A 575 50.65 81.26 -19.94
N LYS A 576 50.89 82.05 -21.00
CA LYS A 576 51.31 81.52 -22.31
C LYS A 576 52.82 81.21 -22.26
N PHE A 577 53.21 80.00 -22.68
CA PHE A 577 54.63 79.70 -22.85
C PHE A 577 55.17 80.53 -24.04
N ALA A 578 56.28 81.25 -23.84
CA ALA A 578 56.91 82.09 -24.86
C ALA A 578 57.41 81.27 -26.06
#